data_AF-A0A915LDA0-F1
#
_entry.id   AF-A0A915LDA0-F1
#
_cell.length_a   1.000
_cell.length_b   1.000
_cell.length_c   1.000
_cell.angle_alpha   90.00
_cell.angle_beta   90.00
_cell.angle_gamma   90.00
#
_symmetry.space_group_name_H-M   'P 1'
#
loop_
_entity.id
_entity.type
_entity.pdbx_description
1 polymer ?
#
loop_
_entity_poly.entity_id
_entity_poly.type
_entity_poly.pdbx_seq_one_letter_code
_entity_poly.pdbx_strand_id
1 'polypeptide(L)'
;MSAQTVGGLKEFKFQTKLEAKCEEMMQTCQLEIQAERSPINNEQQKWTLKAQAEMVMPENVENNEEFNEEEEKNNLYSCKANCYWGNDDDRAKQTINVRINGEQSMRGGMEQRMNKMIKRRTAFINKFNCEAKYTNLKPTTRNVFERVLELVKSKYFWNTKSQLIDSSRGGNPANGEANLNIVIDPITQKHANMTVKTPEQLIRFQQIELPIQMRPFPLLRQQNVHQNIQSFGQFLTRQEVESRAECSVDGQTVETFVWIKISSDYRNTQCGLCGHYDDASNDENELLMANNEI
;
A
#
# COMPACT_ATOMS: atom_id res chain seq x y z
N MET A 1 6.92 11.31 -18.89
CA MET A 1 8.28 11.70 -18.44
C MET A 1 9.29 11.01 -19.35
N SER A 2 10.33 11.70 -19.80
CA SER A 2 11.41 11.12 -20.60
C SER A 2 12.76 11.52 -20.01
N ALA A 3 13.71 10.59 -20.03
CA ALA A 3 15.07 10.81 -19.56
C ALA A 3 16.04 10.26 -20.62
N GLN A 4 17.08 11.03 -20.91
CA GLN A 4 18.13 10.67 -21.86
C GLN A 4 19.49 10.96 -21.23
N THR A 5 20.40 9.99 -21.27
CA THR A 5 21.78 10.19 -20.86
C THR A 5 22.69 10.14 -22.09
N VAL A 6 23.51 11.17 -22.24
CA VAL A 6 24.46 11.33 -23.36
C VAL A 6 25.83 11.53 -22.70
N GLY A 7 26.68 10.51 -22.72
CA GLY A 7 27.95 10.53 -21.99
C GLY A 7 28.75 9.23 -22.03
N GLY A 8 28.11 8.11 -22.39
CA GLY A 8 28.79 6.84 -22.68
C GLY A 8 28.88 6.54 -24.18
N LEU A 9 29.55 5.43 -24.53
CA LEU A 9 29.69 4.91 -25.91
C LEU A 9 28.34 4.59 -26.60
N LYS A 10 27.25 4.47 -25.84
CA LYS A 10 25.89 4.23 -26.34
C LYS A 10 24.91 5.20 -25.70
N GLU A 11 23.98 5.72 -26.50
CA GLU A 11 22.86 6.54 -26.00
C GLU A 11 21.84 5.65 -25.27
N PHE A 12 21.50 6.02 -24.04
CA PHE A 12 20.41 5.39 -23.30
C PHE A 12 19.21 6.34 -23.24
N LYS A 13 18.08 5.87 -23.74
CA LYS A 13 16.79 6.58 -23.73
C LYS A 13 15.81 5.78 -22.88
N PHE A 14 15.10 6.49 -22.01
CA PHE A 14 14.00 5.97 -21.22
C PHE A 14 12.79 6.89 -21.41
N GLN A 15 11.65 6.30 -21.75
CA GLN A 15 10.40 7.01 -21.91
C GLN A 15 9.33 6.33 -21.09
N THR A 16 8.58 7.09 -20.29
CA THR A 16 7.44 6.59 -19.55
C THR A 16 6.23 7.50 -19.72
N LYS A 17 5.08 6.87 -19.90
CA LYS A 17 3.76 7.49 -19.98
C LYS A 17 2.92 6.88 -18.87
N LEU A 18 2.36 7.75 -18.05
CA LEU A 18 1.49 7.40 -16.93
C LEU A 18 0.17 8.13 -17.16
N GLU A 19 -0.91 7.39 -17.32
CA GLU A 19 -2.26 7.92 -17.42
C GLU A 19 -3.10 7.35 -16.29
N ALA A 20 -3.75 8.22 -15.52
CA ALA A 20 -4.70 7.82 -14.50
C ALA A 20 -6.03 8.52 -14.79
N LYS A 21 -7.13 7.76 -14.81
CA LYS A 21 -8.50 8.25 -14.99
C LYS A 21 -9.33 7.71 -13.85
N CYS A 22 -9.85 8.59 -13.01
CA CYS A 22 -10.78 8.22 -11.94
C CYS A 22 -12.04 9.08 -12.07
N GLU A 23 -13.18 8.51 -11.70
CA GLU A 23 -14.43 9.26 -11.56
C GLU A 23 -14.37 10.21 -10.36
N GLU A 24 -15.21 11.25 -10.34
CA GLU A 24 -15.23 12.27 -9.28
C GLU A 24 -15.40 11.67 -7.87
N MET A 25 -16.21 10.63 -7.77
CA MET A 25 -16.49 9.92 -6.52
C MET A 25 -15.44 8.85 -6.20
N MET A 26 -14.40 8.70 -7.04
CA MET A 26 -13.34 7.69 -6.93
C MET A 26 -13.87 6.25 -6.84
N GLN A 27 -15.09 6.01 -7.29
CA GLN A 27 -15.71 4.68 -7.31
C GLN A 27 -14.99 3.76 -8.27
N THR A 28 -14.64 4.27 -9.46
CA THR A 28 -13.82 3.56 -10.42
C THR A 28 -12.56 4.35 -10.75
N CYS A 29 -11.44 3.64 -10.83
CA CYS A 29 -10.14 4.19 -11.19
C CYS A 29 -9.44 3.26 -12.19
N GLN A 30 -8.86 3.86 -13.22
CA GLN A 30 -8.06 3.20 -14.23
C GLN A 30 -6.66 3.83 -14.25
N LEU A 31 -5.64 2.99 -14.28
CA LEU A 31 -4.24 3.37 -14.34
C LEU A 31 -3.58 2.64 -15.51
N GLU A 32 -2.99 3.38 -16.43
CA GLU A 32 -2.19 2.85 -17.52
C GLU A 32 -0.76 3.38 -17.44
N ILE A 33 0.20 2.45 -17.41
CA ILE A 33 1.63 2.73 -17.41
C ILE A 33 2.19 2.13 -18.69
N GLN A 34 2.90 2.93 -19.48
CA GLN A 34 3.69 2.46 -20.60
C GLN A 34 5.11 2.97 -20.41
N ALA A 35 6.10 2.08 -20.43
CA ALA A 35 7.49 2.46 -20.35
C ALA A 35 8.31 1.73 -21.41
N GLU A 36 9.25 2.45 -22.02
CA GLU A 36 10.18 1.94 -23.02
C GLU A 36 11.59 2.35 -22.63
N ARG A 37 12.55 1.44 -22.80
CA ARG A 37 13.97 1.75 -22.60
C ARG A 37 14.83 1.19 -23.72
N SER A 38 15.95 1.86 -23.97
CA SER A 38 17.02 1.35 -24.81
C SER A 38 17.52 -0.03 -24.31
N PRO A 39 17.97 -0.91 -25.22
CA PRO A 39 18.54 -2.20 -24.86
C PRO A 39 19.77 -2.04 -23.94
N ILE A 40 19.89 -2.87 -22.91
CA ILE A 40 21.04 -2.89 -22.00
C ILE A 40 21.77 -4.24 -22.14
N ASN A 41 23.11 -4.21 -22.10
CA ASN A 41 23.99 -5.38 -22.20
C ASN A 41 23.81 -6.16 -23.52
N ASN A 42 23.27 -7.38 -23.45
CA ASN A 42 23.08 -8.33 -24.57
C ASN A 42 21.68 -8.26 -25.20
N GLU A 43 20.85 -7.31 -24.79
CA GLU A 43 19.55 -7.10 -25.43
C GLU A 43 19.77 -6.44 -26.80
N GLN A 44 19.19 -7.03 -27.86
CA GLN A 44 19.28 -6.45 -29.21
C GLN A 44 18.10 -5.53 -29.56
N GLN A 45 17.00 -5.67 -28.84
CA GLN A 45 15.74 -4.96 -29.09
C GLN A 45 15.34 -4.17 -27.85
N LYS A 46 14.50 -3.15 -28.08
CA LYS A 46 14.02 -2.26 -27.02
C LYS A 46 13.22 -3.04 -25.99
N TRP A 47 13.39 -2.69 -24.73
CA TRP A 47 12.59 -3.28 -23.66
C TRP A 47 11.34 -2.43 -23.45
N THR A 48 10.19 -3.09 -23.34
CA THR A 48 8.91 -2.44 -23.10
C THR A 48 8.27 -2.99 -21.83
N LEU A 49 7.55 -2.12 -21.13
CA LEU A 49 6.64 -2.43 -20.03
C LEU A 49 5.33 -1.77 -20.37
N LYS A 50 4.24 -2.52 -20.27
CA LYS A 50 2.95 -1.88 -20.11
C LYS A 50 2.19 -2.55 -18.96
N ALA A 51 1.59 -1.72 -18.14
CA ALA A 51 0.77 -2.14 -17.02
C ALA A 51 -0.56 -1.41 -17.07
N GLN A 52 -1.63 -2.12 -16.79
CA GLN A 52 -2.99 -1.60 -16.75
C GLN A 52 -3.62 -2.09 -15.45
N ALA A 53 -4.12 -1.16 -14.63
CA ALA A 53 -4.85 -1.48 -13.42
C ALA A 53 -6.23 -0.84 -13.44
N GLU A 54 -7.24 -1.61 -13.06
CA GLU A 54 -8.63 -1.21 -12.92
C GLU A 54 -9.04 -1.48 -11.48
N MET A 55 -9.61 -0.50 -10.81
CA MET A 55 -10.02 -0.58 -9.42
C MET A 55 -11.46 -0.10 -9.29
N VAL A 56 -12.25 -0.85 -8.52
CA VAL A 56 -13.63 -0.55 -8.13
C VAL A 56 -13.67 -0.52 -6.62
N MET A 57 -14.04 0.63 -6.07
CA MET A 57 -14.24 0.83 -4.65
C MET A 57 -15.63 0.35 -4.24
N PRO A 58 -15.79 -0.17 -3.01
CA PRO A 58 -17.10 -0.54 -2.48
C PRO A 58 -18.01 0.70 -2.36
N GLU A 59 -19.31 0.51 -2.58
CA GLU A 59 -20.30 1.55 -2.36
C GLU A 59 -20.49 1.83 -0.86
N ASN A 60 -20.82 3.08 -0.54
CA ASN A 60 -21.13 3.44 0.83
C ASN A 60 -22.59 3.12 1.12
N VAL A 61 -22.85 2.39 2.20
CA VAL A 61 -24.22 2.14 2.66
C VAL A 61 -24.68 3.35 3.48
N GLU A 62 -25.54 4.19 2.91
CA GLU A 62 -26.02 5.42 3.56
C GLU A 62 -27.04 5.16 4.69
N ASN A 63 -27.70 4.00 4.70
CA ASN A 63 -28.78 3.69 5.64
C ASN A 63 -28.42 2.62 6.67
N ASN A 64 -28.76 2.89 7.94
CA ASN A 64 -28.55 1.99 9.09
C ASN A 64 -29.63 0.90 9.21
N GLU A 65 -30.56 0.82 8.25
CA GLU A 65 -31.73 -0.04 8.34
C GLU A 65 -31.65 -1.06 7.20
N GLU A 66 -31.32 -2.29 7.61
CA GLU A 66 -31.25 -3.52 6.81
C GLU A 66 -30.05 -3.65 5.86
N PHE A 67 -28.92 -4.12 6.42
CA PHE A 67 -27.91 -4.87 5.67
C PHE A 67 -28.60 -6.08 5.04
N ASN A 68 -28.98 -5.98 3.77
CA ASN A 68 -29.53 -7.11 3.01
C ASN A 68 -28.39 -8.02 2.52
N GLU A 69 -28.57 -9.34 2.56
CA GLU A 69 -27.60 -10.34 2.08
C GLU A 69 -27.24 -10.15 0.58
N GLU A 70 -28.07 -9.45 -0.19
CA GLU A 70 -27.79 -9.09 -1.58
C GLU A 70 -26.83 -7.88 -1.72
N GLU A 71 -26.80 -6.97 -0.75
CA GLU A 71 -25.86 -5.84 -0.71
C GLU A 71 -24.44 -6.26 -0.27
N GLU A 72 -24.32 -7.36 0.49
CA GLU A 72 -23.02 -7.97 0.84
C GLU A 72 -22.20 -8.37 -0.40
N LYS A 73 -22.86 -8.71 -1.51
CA LYS A 73 -22.20 -9.03 -2.78
C LYS A 73 -21.81 -7.81 -3.60
N ASN A 74 -22.42 -6.65 -3.36
CA ASN A 74 -22.15 -5.42 -4.09
C ASN A 74 -21.08 -4.55 -3.41
N ASN A 75 -20.84 -4.74 -2.11
CA ASN A 75 -19.81 -4.02 -1.33
C ASN A 75 -18.43 -4.69 -1.41
N LEU A 76 -18.04 -5.13 -2.61
CA LEU A 76 -16.76 -5.77 -2.83
C LEU A 76 -15.76 -4.76 -3.38
N TYR A 77 -14.64 -4.60 -2.69
CA TYR A 77 -13.48 -3.98 -3.31
C TYR A 77 -12.95 -4.92 -4.39
N SER A 78 -12.70 -4.42 -5.59
CA SER A 78 -12.04 -5.22 -6.63
C SER A 78 -10.95 -4.42 -7.32
N CYS A 79 -9.78 -5.03 -7.49
CA CYS A 79 -8.68 -4.46 -8.23
C CYS A 79 -8.08 -5.52 -9.15
N LYS A 80 -7.91 -5.18 -10.42
CA LYS A 80 -7.33 -6.04 -11.45
C LYS A 80 -6.16 -5.30 -12.06
N ALA A 81 -4.96 -5.86 -11.96
CA ALA A 81 -3.76 -5.30 -12.53
C ALA A 81 -3.08 -6.30 -13.47
N ASN A 82 -2.95 -5.95 -14.74
CA ASN A 82 -2.22 -6.71 -15.74
C ASN A 82 -0.91 -5.99 -16.03
N CYS A 83 0.21 -6.69 -15.94
CA CYS A 83 1.53 -6.16 -16.18
C CYS A 83 2.27 -7.08 -17.15
N TYR A 84 2.81 -6.52 -18.22
CA TYR A 84 3.61 -7.25 -19.18
C TYR A 84 4.86 -6.47 -19.52
N TRP A 85 5.99 -7.16 -19.50
CA TRP A 85 7.26 -6.54 -19.80
C TRP A 85 8.25 -7.51 -20.41
N GLY A 86 9.28 -6.97 -21.05
CA GLY A 86 10.32 -7.74 -21.68
C GLY A 86 10.65 -7.21 -23.06
N ASN A 87 11.24 -8.10 -23.84
CA ASN A 87 11.55 -7.83 -25.24
C ASN A 87 10.33 -8.16 -26.13
N ASP A 88 10.23 -7.57 -27.31
CA ASP A 88 9.10 -7.78 -28.25
C ASP A 88 9.02 -9.20 -28.82
N ASP A 89 10.02 -10.06 -28.56
CA ASP A 89 9.89 -11.50 -28.78
C ASP A 89 8.85 -12.11 -27.82
N ASP A 90 7.70 -12.53 -28.38
CA ASP A 90 6.57 -13.12 -27.64
C ASP A 90 6.96 -14.30 -26.74
N ARG A 91 8.05 -15.02 -27.05
CA ARG A 91 8.53 -16.14 -26.23
C ARG A 91 9.25 -15.70 -24.95
N ALA A 92 9.75 -14.48 -24.90
CA ALA A 92 10.51 -13.93 -23.77
C ALA A 92 9.72 -12.89 -22.95
N LYS A 93 8.50 -12.55 -23.41
CA LYS A 93 7.62 -11.61 -22.73
C LYS A 93 7.11 -12.21 -21.43
N GLN A 94 7.29 -11.46 -20.35
CA GLN A 94 6.90 -11.85 -19.01
C GLN A 94 5.57 -11.20 -18.70
N THR A 95 4.68 -11.94 -18.03
CA THR A 95 3.39 -11.38 -17.62
C THR A 95 3.11 -11.69 -16.17
N ILE A 96 2.48 -10.74 -15.48
CA ILE A 96 1.86 -10.91 -14.17
C ILE A 96 0.47 -10.29 -14.24
N ASN A 97 -0.55 -11.10 -13.97
CA ASN A 97 -1.91 -10.64 -13.79
C ASN A 97 -2.30 -10.84 -12.32
N VAL A 98 -2.65 -9.76 -11.65
CA VAL A 98 -3.07 -9.72 -10.25
C VAL A 98 -4.55 -9.39 -10.19
N ARG A 99 -5.29 -10.12 -9.37
CA ARG A 99 -6.67 -9.81 -8.99
C ARG A 99 -6.75 -9.75 -7.49
N ILE A 100 -7.31 -8.68 -6.95
CA ILE A 100 -7.49 -8.47 -5.52
C ILE A 100 -8.98 -8.23 -5.30
N ASN A 101 -9.61 -9.10 -4.51
CA ASN A 101 -11.00 -8.95 -4.10
C ASN A 101 -11.05 -8.79 -2.59
N GLY A 102 -11.69 -7.73 -2.13
CA GLY A 102 -11.92 -7.44 -0.73
C GLY A 102 -13.38 -7.68 -0.38
N GLU A 103 -13.62 -8.42 0.69
CA GLU A 103 -14.95 -8.67 1.23
C GLU A 103 -14.97 -8.48 2.75
N GLN A 104 -16.15 -8.26 3.31
CA GLN A 104 -16.34 -8.32 4.75
C GLN A 104 -16.49 -9.78 5.17
N SER A 105 -15.69 -10.22 6.13
CA SER A 105 -15.76 -11.55 6.71
C SER A 105 -15.97 -11.43 8.21
N MET A 106 -17.22 -11.62 8.64
CA MET A 106 -17.58 -11.77 10.04
C MET A 106 -17.69 -13.26 10.38
N ARG A 107 -17.17 -13.68 11.54
CA ARG A 107 -17.35 -15.05 12.01
C ARG A 107 -18.85 -15.29 12.27
N GLY A 108 -19.47 -16.15 11.47
CA GLY A 108 -20.90 -16.45 11.52
C GLY A 108 -21.42 -16.69 12.94
N GLY A 109 -22.49 -15.99 13.32
CA GLY A 109 -23.12 -16.02 14.64
C GLY A 109 -22.64 -14.95 15.63
N MET A 110 -21.48 -14.34 15.43
CA MET A 110 -20.99 -13.26 16.30
C MET A 110 -21.72 -11.94 16.03
N GLU A 111 -22.14 -11.73 14.79
CA GLU A 111 -22.81 -10.51 14.33
C GLU A 111 -24.16 -10.28 15.02
N GLN A 112 -24.98 -11.31 15.22
CA GLN A 112 -26.27 -11.17 15.91
C GLN A 112 -26.13 -10.81 17.39
N ARG A 113 -24.99 -11.13 18.02
CA ARG A 113 -24.71 -10.85 19.44
C ARG A 113 -23.95 -9.55 19.69
N MET A 114 -23.50 -8.86 18.63
CA MET A 114 -22.71 -7.64 18.77
C MET A 114 -23.60 -6.42 18.99
N ASN A 115 -23.26 -5.64 20.02
CA ASN A 115 -23.86 -4.33 20.26
C ASN A 115 -23.70 -3.43 19.02
N LYS A 116 -24.68 -2.54 18.80
CA LYS A 116 -24.72 -1.58 17.67
C LYS A 116 -23.40 -0.79 17.52
N MET A 117 -22.75 -0.44 18.63
CA MET A 117 -21.45 0.24 18.64
C MET A 117 -20.31 -0.62 18.08
N ILE A 118 -20.28 -1.91 18.41
CA ILE A 118 -19.23 -2.82 17.97
C ILE A 118 -19.45 -3.14 16.48
N LYS A 119 -20.69 -3.38 16.06
CA LYS A 119 -21.05 -3.56 14.63
C LYS A 119 -20.52 -2.41 13.76
N ARG A 120 -20.68 -1.17 14.22
CA ARG A 120 -20.17 0.01 13.51
C ARG A 120 -18.65 0.05 13.41
N ARG A 121 -17.92 -0.42 14.42
CA ARG A 121 -16.45 -0.45 14.41
C ARG A 121 -15.89 -1.56 13.54
N THR A 122 -16.64 -2.63 13.32
CA THR A 122 -16.25 -3.79 12.49
C THR A 122 -16.79 -3.73 11.07
N ALA A 123 -17.55 -2.69 10.72
CA ALA A 123 -18.10 -2.46 9.39
C ALA A 123 -17.05 -1.89 8.44
N PHE A 124 -16.09 -2.73 8.05
CA PHE A 124 -15.06 -2.42 7.06
C PHE A 124 -14.62 -3.70 6.36
N ILE A 125 -14.01 -3.57 5.18
CA ILE A 125 -13.48 -4.71 4.43
C ILE A 125 -12.27 -5.26 5.17
N ASN A 126 -12.41 -6.43 5.79
CA ASN A 126 -11.37 -7.05 6.61
C ASN A 126 -10.75 -8.30 5.99
N LYS A 127 -11.28 -8.81 4.86
CA LYS A 127 -10.72 -9.96 4.15
C LYS A 127 -10.34 -9.58 2.73
N PHE A 128 -9.11 -9.93 2.33
CA PHE A 128 -8.57 -9.70 1.01
C PHE A 128 -8.06 -11.00 0.41
N ASN A 129 -8.58 -11.35 -0.76
CA ASN A 129 -8.09 -12.45 -1.58
C ASN A 129 -7.34 -11.87 -2.77
N CYS A 130 -6.05 -12.15 -2.88
CA CYS A 130 -5.18 -11.75 -3.96
C CYS A 130 -4.76 -13.00 -4.75
N GLU A 131 -4.98 -13.00 -6.06
CA GLU A 131 -4.61 -14.05 -6.99
C GLU A 131 -3.64 -13.46 -8.01
N ALA A 132 -2.42 -14.00 -8.07
CA ALA A 132 -1.38 -13.57 -9.00
C ALA A 132 -1.03 -14.72 -9.94
N LYS A 133 -1.31 -14.55 -11.23
CA LYS A 133 -0.95 -15.49 -12.30
C LYS A 133 0.21 -14.92 -13.09
N TYR A 134 1.27 -15.72 -13.25
CA TYR A 134 2.47 -15.28 -13.94
C TYR A 134 2.93 -16.26 -15.00
N THR A 135 3.52 -15.73 -16.07
CA THR A 135 4.09 -16.51 -17.17
C THR A 135 5.49 -16.04 -17.55
N ASN A 136 6.35 -16.99 -17.92
CA ASN A 136 7.74 -16.78 -18.33
C ASN A 136 8.53 -15.91 -17.34
N LEU A 137 8.29 -16.10 -16.03
CA LEU A 137 8.99 -15.34 -15.00
C LEU A 137 10.47 -15.75 -14.97
N LYS A 138 11.35 -14.75 -14.93
CA LYS A 138 12.79 -14.95 -14.92
C LYS A 138 13.20 -15.45 -13.52
N PRO A 139 14.22 -16.31 -13.41
CA PRO A 139 14.70 -16.80 -12.12
C PRO A 139 15.09 -15.68 -11.16
N THR A 140 15.64 -14.57 -11.68
CA THR A 140 16.02 -13.39 -10.89
C THR A 140 14.81 -12.75 -10.20
N THR A 141 13.72 -12.53 -10.95
CA THR A 141 12.48 -11.97 -10.42
C THR A 141 11.84 -12.91 -9.40
N ARG A 142 11.86 -14.22 -9.68
CA ARG A 142 11.32 -15.24 -8.78
C ARG A 142 12.04 -15.26 -7.42
N ASN A 143 13.37 -15.22 -7.44
CA ASN A 143 14.20 -15.19 -6.23
C ASN A 143 13.92 -13.97 -5.36
N VAL A 144 13.56 -12.82 -5.94
CA VAL A 144 13.16 -11.64 -5.16
C VAL A 144 11.89 -11.92 -4.36
N PHE A 145 10.86 -12.50 -4.98
CA PHE A 145 9.62 -12.86 -4.29
C PHE A 145 9.84 -13.92 -3.21
N GLU A 146 10.65 -14.94 -3.51
CA GLU A 146 11.02 -15.97 -2.53
C GLU A 146 11.73 -15.36 -1.32
N ARG A 147 12.71 -14.47 -1.53
CA ARG A 147 13.42 -13.79 -0.44
C ARG A 147 12.49 -12.95 0.44
N VAL A 148 11.57 -12.19 -0.16
CA VAL A 148 10.59 -11.41 0.61
C VAL A 148 9.74 -12.34 1.47
N LEU A 149 9.29 -13.46 0.92
CA LEU A 149 8.51 -14.45 1.66
C LEU A 149 9.31 -15.09 2.79
N GLU A 150 10.58 -15.43 2.57
CA GLU A 150 11.47 -15.95 3.61
C GLU A 150 11.73 -14.94 4.74
N LEU A 151 11.82 -13.64 4.43
CA LEU A 151 11.92 -12.59 5.46
C LEU A 151 10.65 -12.49 6.30
N VAL A 152 9.47 -12.62 5.70
CA VAL A 152 8.21 -12.63 6.45
C VAL A 152 8.10 -13.88 7.33
N LYS A 153 8.51 -15.04 6.80
CA LYS A 153 8.58 -16.30 7.55
C LYS A 153 9.52 -16.19 8.76
N SER A 154 10.70 -15.60 8.60
CA SER A 154 11.65 -15.48 9.69
C SER A 154 11.14 -14.57 10.81
N LYS A 155 10.47 -13.46 10.48
CA LYS A 155 9.87 -12.55 11.47
C LYS A 155 8.76 -13.20 12.28
N TYR A 156 7.90 -14.00 11.65
CA TYR A 156 6.73 -14.63 12.29
C TYR A 156 6.90 -16.14 12.47
N PHE A 157 8.13 -16.61 12.65
CA PHE A 157 8.49 -18.04 12.65
C PHE A 157 7.59 -18.88 13.56
N TRP A 158 7.38 -18.44 14.81
CA TRP A 158 6.58 -19.16 15.82
C TRP A 158 5.11 -19.31 15.45
N ASN A 159 4.56 -18.35 14.69
CA ASN A 159 3.16 -18.35 14.30
C ASN A 159 2.97 -18.76 12.83
N THR A 160 3.98 -19.37 12.22
CA THR A 160 3.97 -19.79 10.82
C THR A 160 3.94 -21.31 10.71
N LYS A 161 3.02 -21.82 9.90
CA LYS A 161 2.97 -23.24 9.50
C LYS A 161 3.18 -23.34 8.00
N SER A 162 4.25 -24.01 7.59
CA SER A 162 4.57 -24.26 6.18
C SER A 162 4.38 -25.74 5.82
N GLN A 163 3.76 -25.99 4.68
CA GLN A 163 3.60 -27.32 4.09
C GLN A 163 4.07 -27.25 2.64
N LEU A 164 4.90 -28.21 2.22
CA LEU A 164 5.27 -28.36 0.81
C LEU A 164 4.11 -29.01 0.06
N ILE A 165 3.82 -28.49 -1.13
CA ILE A 165 2.80 -29.05 -2.03
C ILE A 165 3.52 -29.72 -3.19
N ASP A 166 3.31 -31.02 -3.39
CA ASP A 166 3.97 -31.82 -4.44
C ASP A 166 3.29 -31.65 -5.83
N SER A 167 2.58 -30.53 -6.05
CA SER A 167 1.67 -30.33 -7.20
C SER A 167 2.36 -30.08 -8.55
N SER A 168 3.69 -29.96 -8.61
CA SER A 168 4.37 -29.62 -9.86
C SER A 168 5.72 -30.31 -10.02
N ARG A 169 5.75 -31.65 -10.00
CA ARG A 169 6.92 -32.41 -10.49
C ARG A 169 7.11 -32.39 -12.02
N GLY A 170 6.29 -31.66 -12.78
CA GLY A 170 6.40 -31.58 -14.24
C GLY A 170 6.00 -30.25 -14.89
N GLY A 171 5.69 -29.21 -14.11
CA GLY A 171 5.35 -27.88 -14.64
C GLY A 171 6.58 -27.01 -14.85
N ASN A 172 6.58 -26.13 -15.85
CA ASN A 172 7.65 -25.14 -16.02
C ASN A 172 7.63 -24.16 -14.83
N PRO A 173 8.70 -24.07 -14.00
CA PRO A 173 8.76 -23.20 -12.83
C PRO A 173 8.60 -21.70 -13.15
N ALA A 174 8.73 -21.32 -14.42
CA ALA A 174 8.51 -19.96 -14.91
C ALA A 174 7.02 -19.58 -15.02
N ASN A 175 6.11 -20.56 -14.97
CA ASN A 175 4.67 -20.36 -15.03
C ASN A 175 4.03 -20.85 -13.74
N GLY A 176 3.12 -20.06 -13.18
CA GLY A 176 2.47 -20.44 -11.94
C GLY A 176 1.39 -19.47 -11.49
N GLU A 177 0.77 -19.84 -10.39
CA GLU A 177 -0.26 -19.07 -9.71
C GLU A 177 0.07 -19.02 -8.22
N ALA A 178 -0.01 -17.82 -7.65
CA ALA A 178 0.19 -17.57 -6.24
C ALA A 178 -1.07 -16.89 -5.68
N ASN A 179 -1.62 -17.46 -4.62
CA ASN A 179 -2.81 -16.96 -3.95
C ASN A 179 -2.46 -16.51 -2.54
N LEU A 180 -2.93 -15.34 -2.17
CA LEU A 180 -2.73 -14.70 -0.89
C LEU A 180 -4.10 -14.36 -0.29
N ASN A 181 -4.41 -14.90 0.87
CA ASN A 181 -5.61 -14.55 1.62
C ASN A 181 -5.18 -13.88 2.92
N ILE A 182 -5.57 -12.63 3.14
CA ILE A 182 -5.31 -11.88 4.37
C ILE A 182 -6.65 -11.56 5.04
N VAL A 183 -6.78 -11.91 6.31
CA VAL A 183 -7.94 -11.59 7.15
C VAL A 183 -7.48 -10.78 8.35
N ILE A 184 -7.83 -9.51 8.38
CA ILE A 184 -7.60 -8.61 9.52
C ILE A 184 -8.66 -8.92 10.59
N ASP A 185 -8.24 -9.01 11.84
CA ASP A 185 -9.15 -9.14 12.97
C ASP A 185 -10.05 -7.89 13.06
N PRO A 186 -11.37 -8.02 12.85
CA PRO A 186 -12.27 -6.88 12.81
C PRO A 186 -12.38 -6.17 14.16
N ILE A 187 -12.14 -6.89 15.27
CA ILE A 187 -12.28 -6.38 16.64
C ILE A 187 -11.01 -5.66 17.07
N THR A 188 -9.86 -6.37 17.04
CA THR A 188 -8.60 -5.79 17.54
C THR A 188 -7.95 -4.87 16.53
N GLN A 189 -8.14 -5.11 15.22
CA GLN A 189 -7.57 -4.33 14.10
C GLN A 189 -6.04 -4.21 14.13
N LYS A 190 -5.40 -4.98 15.02
CA LYS A 190 -3.95 -5.02 15.27
C LYS A 190 -3.34 -6.33 14.83
N HIS A 191 -4.16 -7.34 14.55
CA HIS A 191 -3.71 -8.66 14.12
C HIS A 191 -4.33 -9.05 12.79
N ALA A 192 -3.59 -9.81 11.99
CA ALA A 192 -4.10 -10.43 10.78
C ALA A 192 -3.68 -11.90 10.68
N ASN A 193 -4.52 -12.71 10.07
CA ASN A 193 -4.16 -14.04 9.61
C ASN A 193 -3.89 -13.99 8.12
N MET A 194 -2.83 -14.65 7.66
CA MET A 194 -2.44 -14.64 6.26
C MET A 194 -2.18 -16.06 5.80
N THR A 195 -2.71 -16.42 4.64
CA THR A 195 -2.42 -17.69 3.97
C THR A 195 -1.84 -17.40 2.61
N VAL A 196 -0.63 -17.90 2.36
CA VAL A 196 0.05 -17.83 1.08
C VAL A 196 0.08 -19.22 0.48
N LYS A 197 -0.45 -19.37 -0.72
CA LYS A 197 -0.36 -20.59 -1.52
C LYS A 197 0.45 -20.27 -2.76
N THR A 198 1.65 -20.81 -2.85
CA THR A 198 2.46 -20.81 -4.07
C THR A 198 2.34 -22.19 -4.74
N PRO A 199 2.89 -22.37 -5.95
CA PRO A 199 2.93 -23.69 -6.59
C PRO A 199 3.65 -24.76 -5.75
N GLU A 200 4.62 -24.34 -4.93
CA GLU A 200 5.51 -25.24 -4.19
C GLU A 200 5.11 -25.39 -2.72
N GLN A 201 4.41 -24.41 -2.15
CA GLN A 201 4.22 -24.30 -0.71
C GLN A 201 2.86 -23.70 -0.34
N LEU A 202 2.28 -24.22 0.73
CA LEU A 202 1.18 -23.60 1.47
C LEU A 202 1.73 -23.11 2.82
N ILE A 203 1.60 -21.81 3.08
CA ILE A 203 2.09 -21.17 4.29
C ILE A 203 0.93 -20.48 4.97
N ARG A 204 0.75 -20.73 6.27
CA ARG A 204 -0.27 -20.12 7.11
C ARG A 204 0.41 -19.35 8.23
N PHE A 205 0.22 -18.05 8.23
CA PHE A 205 0.62 -17.13 9.28
C PHE A 205 -0.60 -16.85 10.16
N GLN A 206 -0.44 -16.99 11.47
CA GLN A 206 -1.46 -16.69 12.46
C GLN A 206 -1.03 -15.48 13.28
N GLN A 207 -1.98 -14.60 13.63
CA GLN A 207 -1.74 -13.47 14.54
C GLN A 207 -0.52 -12.61 14.16
N ILE A 208 -0.43 -12.21 12.89
CA ILE A 208 0.54 -11.21 12.42
C ILE A 208 0.20 -9.88 13.07
N GLU A 209 1.12 -9.33 13.86
CA GLU A 209 1.00 -7.98 14.39
C GLU A 209 1.17 -6.94 13.28
N LEU A 210 0.15 -6.09 13.13
CA LEU A 210 0.12 -4.97 12.21
C LEU A 210 0.79 -3.75 12.87
N PRO A 211 1.56 -2.95 12.12
CA PRO A 211 2.29 -1.80 12.67
C PRO A 211 1.36 -0.69 13.18
N ILE A 212 0.14 -0.62 12.64
CA ILE A 212 -0.91 0.34 13.02
C ILE A 212 -2.26 -0.37 13.04
N GLN A 213 -3.24 0.26 13.69
CA GLN A 213 -4.62 -0.21 13.70
C GLN A 213 -5.25 0.00 12.30
N MET A 214 -5.37 -1.07 11.53
CA MET A 214 -5.81 -1.01 10.13
C MET A 214 -7.32 -1.15 9.99
N ARG A 215 -7.97 -0.17 9.36
CA ARG A 215 -9.38 -0.22 8.92
C ARG A 215 -9.50 0.19 7.46
N PRO A 216 -9.09 -0.67 6.52
CA PRO A 216 -9.24 -0.36 5.10
C PRO A 216 -10.73 -0.36 4.73
N PHE A 217 -11.14 0.64 3.95
CA PHE A 217 -12.49 0.78 3.40
C PHE A 217 -13.62 0.62 4.44
N PRO A 218 -13.81 1.60 5.34
CA PRO A 218 -14.96 1.60 6.25
C PRO A 218 -16.26 1.70 5.44
N LEU A 219 -17.19 0.76 5.68
CA LEU A 219 -18.47 0.68 4.97
C LEU A 219 -19.53 1.63 5.56
N LEU A 220 -19.34 2.06 6.81
CA LEU A 220 -20.23 3.00 7.50
C LEU A 220 -19.51 4.32 7.75
N ARG A 221 -19.99 5.39 7.11
CA ARG A 221 -19.47 6.75 7.30
C ARG A 221 -19.95 7.34 8.62
N GLN A 222 -19.04 7.85 9.45
CA GLN A 222 -19.42 8.84 10.46
C GLN A 222 -19.73 10.15 9.73
N GLN A 223 -20.93 10.70 9.88
CA GLN A 223 -21.39 11.93 9.22
C GLN A 223 -20.60 13.20 9.60
N ASN A 224 -19.47 13.06 10.31
CA ASN A 224 -18.69 14.21 10.74
C ASN A 224 -17.40 14.32 9.93
N VAL A 225 -17.25 15.52 9.36
CA VAL A 225 -16.07 16.13 8.78
C VAL A 225 -15.95 16.03 7.25
N HIS A 226 -16.29 17.16 6.63
CA HIS A 226 -15.90 17.59 5.29
C HIS A 226 -14.38 17.53 5.11
N GLN A 227 -13.84 16.39 4.71
CA GLN A 227 -12.53 16.34 4.08
C GLN A 227 -12.67 15.53 2.80
N ASN A 228 -13.07 16.24 1.73
CA ASN A 228 -12.94 15.74 0.37
C ASN A 228 -11.46 15.50 0.11
N ILE A 229 -11.03 14.24 0.12
CA ILE A 229 -9.74 13.85 -0.43
C ILE A 229 -9.93 13.91 -1.95
N GLN A 230 -9.47 14.99 -2.57
CA GLN A 230 -9.71 15.23 -3.99
C GLN A 230 -8.69 14.52 -4.90
N SER A 231 -7.67 13.85 -4.34
CA SER A 231 -6.73 13.06 -5.14
C SER A 231 -5.95 12.01 -4.33
N PHE A 232 -5.50 10.96 -5.02
CA PHE A 232 -4.57 9.95 -4.49
C PHE A 232 -3.22 10.56 -4.07
N GLY A 233 -2.81 11.65 -4.70
CA GLY A 233 -1.62 12.41 -4.31
C GLY A 233 -1.76 12.99 -2.89
N GLN A 234 -2.93 13.56 -2.56
CA GLN A 234 -3.22 14.07 -1.22
C GLN A 234 -3.17 12.98 -0.14
N PHE A 235 -3.63 11.76 -0.47
CA PHE A 235 -3.56 10.61 0.44
C PHE A 235 -2.11 10.20 0.75
N LEU A 236 -1.27 10.08 -0.27
CA LEU A 236 0.15 9.73 -0.10
C LEU A 236 0.91 10.83 0.66
N THR A 237 0.69 12.10 0.33
CA THR A 237 1.32 13.20 1.07
C THR A 237 0.89 13.22 2.52
N ARG A 238 -0.36 12.89 2.85
CA ARG A 238 -0.83 12.95 4.24
C ARG A 238 -0.16 11.91 5.15
N GLN A 239 0.16 10.75 4.59
CA GLN A 239 0.92 9.70 5.30
C GLN A 239 2.40 10.07 5.49
N GLU A 240 2.92 10.99 4.66
CA GLU A 240 4.29 11.50 4.73
C GLU A 240 4.40 12.80 5.54
N VAL A 241 3.30 13.56 5.66
CA VAL A 241 3.24 14.92 6.26
C VAL A 241 3.17 14.93 7.79
N GLU A 242 2.76 13.84 8.47
CA GLU A 242 2.78 13.79 9.95
C GLU A 242 4.19 13.99 10.54
N SER A 243 5.25 13.89 9.74
CA SER A 243 6.64 14.02 10.17
C SER A 243 7.34 15.34 9.82
N ARG A 244 6.63 16.32 9.23
CA ARG A 244 7.24 17.61 8.82
C ARG A 244 6.78 18.77 9.69
N ALA A 245 7.72 19.67 10.01
CA ALA A 245 7.41 20.95 10.63
C ALA A 245 6.53 21.79 9.69
N GLU A 246 5.41 22.29 10.20
CA GLU A 246 4.46 23.11 9.45
C GLU A 246 4.62 24.58 9.87
N CYS A 247 4.91 25.46 8.91
CA CYS A 247 4.84 26.91 9.07
C CYS A 247 3.52 27.41 8.49
N SER A 248 2.63 27.93 9.32
CA SER A 248 1.39 28.58 8.88
C SER A 248 1.57 30.09 9.00
N VAL A 249 1.42 30.81 7.89
CA VAL A 249 1.43 32.28 7.84
C VAL A 249 0.00 32.72 7.56
N ASP A 250 -0.66 33.30 8.56
CA ASP A 250 -2.04 33.79 8.40
C ASP A 250 -2.01 35.17 7.74
N GLY A 251 -2.33 35.21 6.44
CA GLY A 251 -2.13 36.40 5.59
C GLY A 251 -3.21 37.47 5.69
N GLN A 252 -4.11 37.44 6.68
CA GLN A 252 -5.27 38.35 6.72
C GLN A 252 -5.17 39.49 7.74
N THR A 253 -4.15 39.53 8.58
CA THR A 253 -3.83 40.70 9.40
C THR A 253 -2.31 40.91 9.38
N VAL A 254 -1.83 42.16 9.38
CA VAL A 254 -0.40 42.47 9.55
C VAL A 254 -0.05 42.24 11.02
N GLU A 255 -0.11 40.98 11.42
CA GLU A 255 0.38 40.47 12.69
C GLU A 255 1.63 39.66 12.35
N THR A 256 2.79 40.22 12.67
CA THR A 256 4.13 39.64 12.42
C THR A 256 4.44 38.47 13.35
N PHE A 257 3.47 37.58 13.59
CA PHE A 257 3.65 36.39 14.42
C PHE A 257 3.75 35.16 13.53
N VAL A 258 4.86 34.43 13.66
CA VAL A 258 5.09 33.15 12.99
C VAL A 258 5.03 32.05 14.02
N TRP A 259 4.13 31.10 13.84
CA TRP A 259 4.01 29.92 14.69
C TRP A 259 4.73 28.75 14.03
N ILE A 260 5.69 28.16 14.75
CA ILE A 260 6.45 26.99 14.30
C ILE A 260 6.02 25.80 15.16
N LYS A 261 5.53 24.73 14.54
CA LYS A 261 5.22 23.46 15.20
C LYS A 261 6.14 22.37 14.68
N ILE A 262 6.72 21.59 15.58
CA ILE A 262 7.72 20.57 15.27
C ILE A 262 7.28 19.24 15.92
N SER A 263 7.50 18.11 15.23
CA SER A 263 7.26 16.77 15.78
C SER A 263 8.10 16.51 17.03
N SER A 264 7.59 15.72 17.97
CA SER A 264 8.34 15.24 19.15
C SER A 264 9.61 14.47 18.78
N ASP A 265 9.74 13.98 17.55
CA ASP A 265 10.94 13.28 17.09
C ASP A 265 12.18 14.19 17.00
N TYR A 266 11.97 15.52 16.93
CA TYR A 266 13.05 16.51 16.86
C TYR A 266 13.49 17.03 18.24
N ARG A 267 12.99 16.44 19.33
CA ARG A 267 13.37 16.80 20.70
C ARG A 267 14.89 16.74 20.87
N ASN A 268 15.50 17.79 21.43
CA ASN A 268 16.96 17.95 21.63
C ASN A 268 17.81 17.97 20.34
N THR A 269 17.20 18.11 19.15
CA THR A 269 17.95 18.11 17.87
C THR A 269 17.96 19.46 17.16
N GLN A 270 17.32 20.47 17.77
CA GLN A 270 17.16 21.81 17.21
C GLN A 270 17.98 22.84 17.99
N CYS A 271 18.31 23.94 17.32
CA CYS A 271 19.01 25.09 17.89
C CYS A 271 18.55 26.38 17.19
N GLY A 272 18.83 27.54 17.80
CA GLY A 272 18.49 28.85 17.25
C GLY A 272 17.48 29.61 18.13
N LEU A 273 16.80 30.58 17.52
CA LEU A 273 15.99 31.57 18.26
C LEU A 273 14.74 31.00 18.96
N CYS A 274 14.35 29.76 18.65
CA CYS A 274 13.18 29.09 19.24
C CYS A 274 13.60 27.98 20.24
N GLY A 275 14.84 27.99 20.72
CA GLY A 275 15.35 27.05 21.72
C GLY A 275 15.61 25.63 21.20
N HIS A 276 15.93 24.73 22.12
CA HIS A 276 16.39 23.36 21.83
C HIS A 276 15.32 22.27 22.02
N TYR A 277 14.11 22.62 22.46
CA TYR A 277 12.95 21.73 22.60
C TYR A 277 13.29 20.43 23.33
N ASP A 278 13.69 20.55 24.60
CA ASP A 278 14.10 19.43 25.47
C ASP A 278 13.24 19.28 26.73
N ASP A 279 12.16 20.06 26.84
CA ASP A 279 11.25 20.11 27.99
C ASP A 279 11.94 20.38 29.34
N ALA A 280 13.15 20.96 29.31
CA ALA A 280 13.79 21.47 30.50
C ALA A 280 13.03 22.71 31.00
N SER A 281 12.70 22.74 32.29
CA SER A 281 11.98 23.85 32.94
C SER A 281 12.89 25.03 33.30
N ASN A 282 14.13 25.03 32.81
CA ASN A 282 15.16 25.99 33.20
C ASN A 282 15.52 26.84 31.98
N ASP A 283 14.87 27.99 31.86
CA ASP A 283 14.95 28.93 30.73
C ASP A 283 16.39 29.38 30.40
N GLU A 284 17.32 29.29 31.36
CA GLU A 284 18.72 29.68 31.17
C GLU A 284 19.46 28.81 30.13
N ASN A 285 19.04 27.57 29.90
CA ASN A 285 19.66 26.71 28.89
C ASN A 285 19.13 26.99 27.48
N GLU A 286 18.01 27.70 27.32
CA GLU A 286 17.40 27.93 26.01
C GLU A 286 18.16 28.95 25.14
N LEU A 287 19.03 29.75 25.76
CA LEU A 287 19.81 30.81 25.10
C LEU A 287 21.21 30.35 24.65
N LEU A 288 21.33 29.11 24.19
CA LEU A 288 22.59 28.62 23.63
C LEU A 288 22.94 29.36 22.34
N MET A 289 24.10 30.01 22.34
CA MET A 289 24.68 30.63 21.15
C MET A 289 25.17 29.55 20.17
N ALA A 290 25.36 29.94 18.91
CA ALA A 290 25.81 29.04 17.84
C ALA A 290 27.19 28.38 18.11
N ASN A 291 27.95 28.89 19.08
CA ASN A 291 29.23 28.34 19.54
C ASN A 291 29.12 27.40 20.76
N ASN A 292 27.90 26.97 21.13
CA ASN A 292 27.61 26.14 22.31
C ASN A 292 27.97 26.78 23.66
N GLU A 293 28.05 28.11 23.73
CA GLU A 293 28.13 28.86 24.99
C GLU A 293 26.74 29.35 25.41
N ILE A 294 26.53 29.47 26.73
CA ILE A 294 25.33 30.06 27.35
C ILE A 294 25.57 31.57 27.52
#